data_AF-A0A2H3CYH2-F1
#
_entry.id   AF-A0A2H3CYH2-F1
#
_cell.length_a   1.000
_cell.length_b   1.000
_cell.length_c   1.000
_cell.angle_alpha   90.00
_cell.angle_beta   90.00
_cell.angle_gamma   90.00
#
_symmetry.space_group_name_H-M   'P 1'
#
loop_
_entity.id
_entity.type
_entity.pdbx_description
1 polymer ?
#
loop_
_entity_poly.entity_id
_entity_poly.type
_entity_poly.pdbx_seq_one_letter_code
_entity_poly.pdbx_strand_id
1 'polypeptide(L)'
;MPGFVETYVCDSSAGYYGFKSWDDFFTRQFKPGVRPVMLPYDDAIVNRACELTVYCIAYNIKALDTFWLKGEAYSLNHMFSNDALAPQFVGRTVYQAFLSDTKYHHWHSPVNGKVVKTVVILGTYYAKSSAVGFQNYPILLLEVVIKK
;
A
#
# COMPACT_ATOMS: atom_id res chain seq x y z
N MET A 1 -19.78 4.21 -6.24
CA MET A 1 -18.94 3.04 -6.60
C MET A 1 -19.84 2.03 -7.30
N PRO A 2 -19.74 1.87 -8.63
CA PRO A 2 -20.49 0.83 -9.33
C PRO A 2 -20.14 -0.56 -8.76
N GLY A 3 -21.12 -1.46 -8.66
CA GLY A 3 -20.88 -2.83 -8.20
C GLY A 3 -20.60 -2.98 -6.70
N PHE A 4 -21.02 -2.03 -5.86
CA PHE A 4 -20.66 -2.02 -4.43
C PHE A 4 -21.18 -3.26 -3.69
N VAL A 5 -22.44 -3.62 -3.90
CA VAL A 5 -23.10 -4.74 -3.22
C VAL A 5 -22.52 -6.08 -3.68
N GLU A 6 -22.05 -6.17 -4.92
CA GLU A 6 -21.40 -7.35 -5.49
C GLU A 6 -19.98 -7.53 -4.95
N THR A 7 -19.32 -6.42 -4.58
CA THR A 7 -17.90 -6.41 -4.21
C THR A 7 -17.68 -6.57 -2.71
N TYR A 8 -18.51 -5.93 -1.87
CA TYR A 8 -18.27 -5.83 -0.43
C TYR A 8 -19.31 -6.56 0.40
N VAL A 9 -18.89 -7.06 1.56
CA VAL A 9 -19.79 -7.62 2.57
C VAL A 9 -20.61 -6.48 3.14
N CYS A 10 -21.90 -6.46 2.82
CA CYS A 10 -22.84 -5.44 3.28
C CYS A 10 -24.30 -5.94 3.16
N ASP A 11 -25.22 -5.29 3.87
CA ASP A 11 -26.66 -5.54 3.79
C ASP A 11 -27.36 -4.39 3.05
N SER A 12 -27.68 -4.59 1.77
CA SER A 12 -28.34 -3.56 0.95
C SER A 12 -29.77 -3.23 1.37
N SER A 13 -30.39 -4.02 2.25
CA SER A 13 -31.73 -3.75 2.78
C SER A 13 -31.71 -2.85 4.02
N ALA A 14 -30.58 -2.75 4.70
CA ALA A 14 -30.41 -1.92 5.89
C ALA A 14 -29.98 -0.49 5.54
N GLY A 15 -30.28 0.43 6.46
CA GLY A 15 -29.70 1.77 6.43
C GLY A 15 -28.16 1.71 6.41
N TYR A 16 -27.54 2.59 5.62
CA TYR A 16 -26.08 2.64 5.44
C TYR A 16 -25.45 1.31 5.04
N TYR A 17 -26.18 0.43 4.35
CA TYR A 17 -25.71 -0.89 3.95
C TYR A 17 -25.28 -1.81 5.13
N GLY A 18 -25.78 -1.53 6.35
CA GLY A 18 -25.46 -2.27 7.56
C GLY A 18 -24.17 -1.84 8.28
N PHE A 19 -23.45 -0.82 7.79
CA PHE A 19 -22.25 -0.29 8.46
C PHE A 19 -22.61 0.53 9.70
N LYS A 20 -21.89 0.32 10.80
CA LYS A 20 -22.17 0.93 12.11
C LYS A 20 -21.47 2.27 12.34
N SER A 21 -20.41 2.52 11.59
CA SER A 21 -19.61 3.75 11.69
C SER A 21 -18.89 4.02 10.37
N TRP A 22 -18.29 5.21 10.28
CA TRP A 22 -17.39 5.51 9.15
C TRP A 22 -16.21 4.56 9.10
N ASP A 23 -15.61 4.22 10.25
CA ASP A 23 -14.48 3.29 10.30
C ASP A 23 -14.87 1.90 9.80
N ASP A 24 -16.05 1.41 10.18
CA ASP A 24 -16.59 0.13 9.70
C ASP A 24 -16.75 0.11 8.17
N PHE A 25 -17.27 1.20 7.59
CA PHE A 25 -17.32 1.38 6.14
C PHE A 25 -15.93 1.51 5.49
N PHE A 26 -15.00 2.23 6.15
CA PHE A 26 -13.65 2.45 5.63
C PHE A 26 -12.85 1.15 5.58
N THR A 27 -13.01 0.29 6.60
CA THR A 27 -12.43 -1.05 6.73
C THR A 27 -13.39 -2.16 6.27
N ARG A 28 -14.31 -1.86 5.35
CA ARG A 28 -15.25 -2.83 4.79
C ARG A 28 -14.52 -4.02 4.16
N GLN A 29 -15.10 -5.21 4.29
CA GLN A 29 -14.52 -6.45 3.76
C GLN A 29 -14.99 -6.75 2.34
N PHE A 30 -14.12 -7.36 1.55
CA PHE A 30 -14.51 -7.95 0.27
C PHE A 30 -15.39 -9.19 0.48
N LYS A 31 -16.36 -9.40 -0.41
CA LYS A 31 -17.03 -10.71 -0.50
C LYS A 31 -16.02 -11.79 -0.90
N PRO A 32 -16.19 -13.04 -0.44
CA PRO A 32 -15.33 -14.14 -0.87
C PRO A 32 -15.28 -14.26 -2.40
N GLY A 33 -14.09 -14.51 -2.95
CA GLY A 33 -13.90 -14.77 -4.38
C GLY A 33 -13.80 -13.54 -5.29
N VAL A 34 -14.10 -12.32 -4.84
CA VAL A 34 -14.03 -11.12 -5.70
C VAL A 34 -12.60 -10.69 -6.03
N ARG A 35 -11.62 -11.17 -5.26
CA ARG A 35 -10.19 -10.90 -5.44
C ARG A 35 -9.38 -12.19 -5.38
N PRO A 36 -9.42 -13.03 -6.42
CA PRO A 36 -8.60 -14.24 -6.48
C PRO A 36 -7.11 -13.86 -6.56
N VAL A 37 -6.26 -14.60 -5.83
CA VAL A 37 -4.80 -14.48 -5.96
C VAL A 37 -4.37 -15.28 -7.18
N MET A 38 -3.75 -14.60 -8.14
CA MET A 38 -3.18 -15.27 -9.30
C MET A 38 -1.86 -15.95 -8.92
N LEU A 39 -1.65 -17.18 -9.42
CA LEU A 39 -0.45 -17.97 -9.19
C LEU A 39 -0.03 -18.06 -7.71
N PRO A 40 -0.91 -18.53 -6.81
CA PRO A 40 -0.70 -18.44 -5.35
C PRO A 40 0.47 -19.29 -4.83
N TYR A 41 0.94 -20.25 -5.62
CA TYR A 41 2.05 -21.15 -5.29
C TYR A 41 3.34 -20.81 -6.05
N ASP A 42 3.33 -19.77 -6.89
CA ASP A 42 4.52 -19.32 -7.60
C ASP A 42 5.20 -18.19 -6.82
N ASP A 43 6.21 -18.56 -6.03
CA ASP A 43 6.99 -17.61 -5.25
C ASP A 43 7.82 -16.66 -6.14
N ALA A 44 7.92 -16.88 -7.46
CA ALA A 44 8.52 -15.92 -8.39
C ALA A 44 7.61 -14.70 -8.65
N ILE A 45 6.33 -14.76 -8.30
CA ILE A 45 5.38 -13.66 -8.42
C ILE A 45 5.32 -12.82 -7.14
N VAL A 46 5.16 -11.50 -7.28
CA VAL A 46 4.82 -10.59 -6.18
C VAL A 46 3.43 -10.05 -6.45
N ASN A 47 2.47 -10.40 -5.59
CA ASN A 47 1.09 -9.97 -5.70
C ASN A 47 0.88 -8.56 -5.16
N ARG A 48 -0.22 -7.90 -5.54
CA ARG A 48 -0.54 -6.58 -4.98
C ARG A 48 -1.04 -6.71 -3.55
N ALA A 49 -0.39 -6.01 -2.62
CA ALA A 49 -0.79 -5.99 -1.21
C ALA A 49 -2.16 -5.34 -0.96
N CYS A 50 -2.63 -4.45 -1.84
CA CYS A 50 -3.88 -3.71 -1.69
C CYS A 50 -4.43 -3.21 -3.06
N GLU A 51 -5.58 -2.53 -3.06
CA GLU A 51 -6.19 -1.84 -4.23
C GLU A 51 -5.43 -0.56 -4.61
N LEU A 52 -4.17 -0.73 -5.00
CA LEU A 52 -3.23 0.38 -5.21
C LEU A 52 -3.12 0.76 -6.69
N THR A 53 -2.93 2.06 -6.93
CA THR A 53 -2.47 2.63 -8.19
C THR A 53 -0.96 2.83 -8.14
N VAL A 54 -0.22 2.24 -9.07
CA VAL A 54 1.24 2.37 -9.13
C VAL A 54 1.62 3.84 -9.34
N TYR A 55 2.54 4.33 -8.52
CA TYR A 55 3.10 5.68 -8.62
C TYR A 55 4.49 5.66 -9.26
N CYS A 56 5.39 4.83 -8.75
CA CYS A 56 6.75 4.72 -9.23
C CYS A 56 7.30 3.30 -9.00
N ILE A 57 8.15 2.85 -9.91
CA ILE A 57 8.96 1.64 -9.73
C ILE A 57 10.41 2.00 -10.03
N ALA A 58 11.29 1.79 -9.06
CA ALA A 58 12.72 2.01 -9.20
C ALA A 58 13.46 0.69 -9.02
N TYR A 59 14.47 0.43 -9.86
CA TYR A 59 15.27 -0.79 -9.85
C TYR A 59 16.71 -0.48 -9.50
N ASN A 60 17.43 -1.48 -8.98
CA ASN A 60 18.86 -1.36 -8.64
C ASN A 60 19.18 -0.17 -7.70
N ILE A 61 18.27 0.08 -6.74
CA ILE A 61 18.29 1.27 -5.88
C ILE A 61 19.58 1.38 -5.07
N LYS A 62 20.04 2.60 -4.81
CA LYS A 62 21.17 2.90 -3.92
C LYS A 62 20.66 3.43 -2.58
N ALA A 63 21.54 3.38 -1.58
CA ALA A 63 21.22 3.81 -0.21
C ALA A 63 20.75 5.28 -0.13
N LEU A 64 21.26 6.12 -1.04
CA LEU A 64 21.03 7.56 -1.09
C LEU A 64 20.27 8.00 -2.35
N ASP A 65 19.65 7.08 -3.09
CA ASP A 65 18.77 7.45 -4.20
C ASP A 65 17.59 8.27 -3.70
N THR A 66 17.13 9.23 -4.50
CA THR A 66 16.05 10.14 -4.13
C THR A 66 14.70 9.61 -4.58
N PHE A 67 13.80 9.46 -3.63
CA PHE A 67 12.39 9.17 -3.80
C PHE A 67 11.55 10.36 -3.34
N TRP A 68 10.35 10.51 -3.89
CA TRP A 68 9.46 11.62 -3.56
C TRP A 68 8.17 11.11 -2.93
N LEU A 69 7.84 11.65 -1.77
CA LEU A 69 6.59 11.37 -1.06
C LEU A 69 6.08 12.68 -0.51
N LYS A 70 4.87 13.07 -0.94
CA LYS A 70 4.26 14.34 -0.56
C LYS A 70 5.19 15.55 -0.79
N GLY A 71 5.91 15.54 -1.91
CA GLY A 71 6.84 16.61 -2.31
C GLY A 71 8.09 16.73 -1.45
N GLU A 72 8.30 15.80 -0.52
CA GLU A 72 9.54 15.70 0.25
C GLU A 72 10.42 14.62 -0.36
N ALA A 73 11.70 14.96 -0.54
CA ALA A 73 12.73 14.05 -1.01
C ALA A 73 13.27 13.21 0.16
N TYR A 74 13.42 11.91 -0.06
CA TYR A 74 13.95 11.00 0.94
C TYR A 74 14.67 9.82 0.28
N SER A 75 15.45 9.07 1.04
CA SER A 75 16.30 7.99 0.55
C SER A 75 15.87 6.64 1.10
N LEU A 76 16.48 5.57 0.57
CA LEU A 76 16.33 4.23 1.14
C LEU A 76 16.67 4.24 2.65
N ASN A 77 17.75 4.91 3.06
CA ASN A 77 18.09 5.01 4.48
C ASN A 77 16.99 5.71 5.28
N HIS A 78 16.38 6.77 4.74
CA HIS A 78 15.25 7.44 5.40
C HIS A 78 14.01 6.54 5.49
N MET A 79 13.69 5.75 4.45
CA MET A 79 12.59 4.75 4.47
C MET A 79 12.72 3.79 5.64
N PHE A 80 13.95 3.35 5.90
CA PHE A 80 14.26 2.43 6.98
C PHE A 80 14.58 3.13 8.30
N SER A 81 14.40 4.45 8.43
CA SER A 81 14.79 5.20 9.64
C SER A 81 16.24 4.93 10.08
N ASN A 82 17.16 4.82 9.10
CA ASN A 82 18.56 4.43 9.28
C ASN A 82 18.77 3.07 9.98
N ASP A 83 17.81 2.15 9.89
CA ASP A 83 17.93 0.82 10.44
C ASP A 83 19.11 0.04 9.80
N ALA A 84 19.80 -0.76 10.62
CA ALA A 84 20.91 -1.60 10.16
C ALA A 84 20.51 -2.63 9.08
N LEU A 85 19.22 -2.87 8.88
CA LEU A 85 18.71 -3.68 7.77
C LEU A 85 18.72 -2.97 6.42
N ALA A 86 18.78 -1.63 6.35
CA ALA A 86 18.70 -0.88 5.10
C ALA A 86 19.71 -1.33 4.02
N PRO A 87 20.99 -1.61 4.36
CA PRO A 87 21.99 -2.04 3.37
C PRO A 87 21.62 -3.32 2.61
N GLN A 88 20.82 -4.22 3.18
CA GLN A 88 20.44 -5.47 2.50
C GLN A 88 19.52 -5.24 1.30
N PHE A 89 18.92 -4.05 1.21
CA PHE A 89 17.98 -3.65 0.18
C PHE A 89 18.62 -2.80 -0.93
N VAL A 90 19.91 -2.46 -0.80
CA VAL A 90 20.66 -1.87 -1.91
C VAL A 90 20.72 -2.85 -3.08
N GLY A 91 20.51 -2.34 -4.29
CA GLY A 91 20.43 -3.12 -5.53
C GLY A 91 19.06 -3.75 -5.78
N ARG A 92 18.07 -3.54 -4.90
CA ARG A 92 16.72 -4.10 -5.03
C ARG A 92 15.76 -3.16 -5.77
N THR A 93 14.48 -3.54 -5.76
CA THR A 93 13.38 -2.77 -6.37
C THR A 93 12.55 -2.10 -5.29
N VAL A 94 12.30 -0.80 -5.45
CA VAL A 94 11.27 -0.06 -4.73
C VAL A 94 10.02 -0.02 -5.59
N TYR A 95 8.91 -0.49 -5.04
CA TYR A 95 7.58 -0.34 -5.62
C TYR A 95 6.79 0.65 -4.76
N GLN A 96 6.49 1.82 -5.34
CA GLN A 96 5.69 2.88 -4.74
C GLN A 96 4.29 2.88 -5.34
N ALA A 97 3.25 2.76 -4.51
CA ALA A 97 1.87 2.84 -4.97
C ALA A 97 0.94 3.57 -4.00
N PHE A 98 -0.09 4.19 -4.57
CA PHE A 98 -1.07 5.05 -3.91
C PHE A 98 -2.39 4.32 -3.65
N LEU A 99 -2.96 4.53 -2.46
CA LEU A 99 -4.31 4.08 -2.10
C LEU A 99 -5.29 5.26 -2.02
N SER A 100 -6.32 5.25 -2.86
CA SER A 100 -7.41 6.23 -2.76
C SER A 100 -8.34 5.89 -1.59
N ASP A 101 -8.86 6.93 -0.96
CA ASP A 101 -9.98 6.92 0.00
C ASP A 101 -11.16 6.02 -0.39
N THR A 102 -11.49 5.94 -1.68
CA THR A 102 -12.60 5.10 -2.18
C THR A 102 -12.26 3.62 -2.36
N LYS A 103 -11.00 3.24 -2.22
CA LYS A 103 -10.54 1.86 -2.42
C LYS A 103 -10.71 1.02 -1.15
N TYR A 104 -10.36 -0.25 -1.26
CA TYR A 104 -10.35 -1.19 -0.14
C TYR A 104 -9.13 -0.91 0.75
N HIS A 105 -9.32 -0.72 2.05
CA HIS A 105 -8.27 -0.26 2.97
C HIS A 105 -7.70 -1.36 3.89
N HIS A 106 -7.74 -2.63 3.49
CA HIS A 106 -6.94 -3.65 4.16
C HIS A 106 -5.73 -4.06 3.34
N TRP A 107 -4.64 -4.30 4.06
CA TRP A 107 -3.40 -4.82 3.52
C TRP A 107 -3.36 -6.34 3.60
N HIS A 108 -2.87 -6.95 2.54
CA HIS A 108 -2.60 -8.38 2.44
C HIS A 108 -1.11 -8.58 2.14
N SER A 109 -0.56 -9.73 2.51
CA SER A 109 0.83 -10.04 2.18
C SER A 109 1.01 -10.19 0.67
N PRO A 110 1.96 -9.48 0.05
CA PRO A 110 2.22 -9.59 -1.39
C PRO A 110 3.03 -10.85 -1.76
N VAL A 111 3.64 -11.52 -0.78
CA VAL A 111 4.49 -12.71 -0.94
C VAL A 111 4.27 -13.69 0.21
N ASN A 112 4.62 -14.95 -0.01
CA ASN A 112 4.78 -15.93 1.07
C ASN A 112 6.04 -15.60 1.88
N GLY A 113 5.98 -15.73 3.21
CA GLY A 113 7.13 -15.46 4.05
C GLY A 113 6.83 -15.44 5.54
N LYS A 114 7.87 -15.15 6.31
CA LYS A 114 7.80 -14.97 7.77
C LYS A 114 8.06 -13.51 8.10
N VAL A 115 7.24 -12.92 8.96
CA VAL A 115 7.52 -11.59 9.51
C VAL A 115 8.76 -11.69 10.40
N VAL A 116 9.83 -10.98 10.02
CA VAL A 116 11.13 -11.01 10.72
C VAL A 116 11.34 -9.81 11.63
N LYS A 117 10.69 -8.68 11.34
CA LYS A 117 10.82 -7.44 12.11
C LYS A 117 9.62 -6.53 11.83
N THR A 118 9.17 -5.83 12.86
CA THR A 118 8.25 -4.71 12.77
C THR A 118 8.84 -3.54 13.56
N VAL A 119 8.66 -2.32 13.08
CA VAL A 119 9.11 -1.11 13.76
C VAL A 119 8.02 -0.06 13.62
N VAL A 120 7.72 0.64 14.71
CA VAL A 120 6.88 1.84 14.67
C VAL A 120 7.81 3.04 14.63
N ILE A 121 7.81 3.75 13.50
CA ILE A 121 8.57 4.99 13.33
C ILE A 121 7.63 6.14 13.66
N LEU A 122 7.96 6.93 14.69
CA LEU A 122 7.21 8.14 15.00
C LEU A 122 7.42 9.18 13.90
N GLY A 123 6.34 9.74 13.39
CA GLY A 123 6.36 10.72 12.31
C GLY A 123 5.21 11.72 12.40
N THR A 124 5.10 12.54 11.37
CA THR A 124 4.07 13.58 11.24
C THR A 124 3.01 13.19 10.21
N TYR A 125 1.78 13.66 10.41
CA TYR A 125 0.68 13.48 9.48
C TYR A 125 0.62 14.63 8.48
N TYR A 126 0.97 14.36 7.23
CA TYR A 126 0.81 15.30 6.12
C TYR A 126 -0.45 14.97 5.33
N ALA A 127 -1.37 15.92 5.21
CA ALA A 127 -2.58 15.76 4.42
C ALA A 127 -2.31 15.85 2.91
N LYS A 128 -3.30 15.43 2.10
CA LYS A 128 -3.31 15.72 0.66
C LYS A 128 -3.36 17.22 0.42
N SER A 129 -2.37 17.74 -0.29
CA SER A 129 -2.51 19.05 -0.92
C SER A 129 -3.44 18.92 -2.13
N SER A 130 -4.56 19.65 -2.12
CA SER A 130 -5.51 19.72 -3.23
C SER A 130 -4.94 20.44 -4.46
N ALA A 131 -3.87 21.23 -4.29
CA ALA A 131 -3.23 22.01 -5.34
C ALA A 131 -2.36 21.18 -6.29
N VAL A 132 -2.04 19.94 -5.92
CA VAL A 132 -1.17 19.04 -6.68
C VAL A 132 -1.97 17.79 -6.98
N GLY A 133 -2.38 17.64 -8.24
CA GLY A 133 -3.27 16.56 -8.70
C GLY A 133 -2.73 15.15 -8.42
N PHE A 134 -3.56 14.13 -8.66
CA PHE A 134 -3.27 12.72 -8.36
C PHE A 134 -1.93 12.19 -8.91
N GLN A 135 -1.40 12.80 -9.97
CA GLN A 135 -0.12 12.40 -10.57
C GLN A 135 1.10 12.89 -9.80
N ASN A 136 0.97 13.90 -8.93
CA ASN A 136 2.14 14.63 -8.42
C ASN A 136 2.39 14.45 -6.92
N TYR A 137 1.41 13.96 -6.14
CA TYR A 137 1.54 13.85 -4.67
C TYR A 137 0.82 12.59 -4.13
N PRO A 138 1.51 11.44 -3.92
CA PRO A 138 0.91 10.29 -3.25
C PRO A 138 0.76 10.54 -1.75
N ILE A 139 -0.41 10.21 -1.18
CA ILE A 139 -0.75 10.55 0.24
C ILE A 139 -0.75 9.35 1.18
N LEU A 140 -0.99 8.16 0.64
CA LEU A 140 -0.71 6.89 1.31
C LEU A 140 0.15 6.09 0.36
N LEU A 141 1.41 5.88 0.73
CA LEU A 141 2.38 5.20 -0.10
C LEU A 141 2.73 3.87 0.55
N LEU A 142 2.49 2.77 -0.17
CA LEU A 142 3.18 1.52 0.13
C LEU A 142 4.50 1.53 -0.58
N GLU A 143 5.54 1.28 0.18
CA GLU A 143 6.86 0.99 -0.35
C GLU A 143 7.19 -0.44 0.00
N VAL A 144 7.12 -1.32 -1.01
CA VAL A 144 7.67 -2.66 -0.85
C VAL A 144 9.06 -2.62 -1.44
N VAL A 145 10.05 -2.86 -0.59
CA VAL A 145 11.41 -3.12 -1.07
C VAL A 145 11.58 -4.63 -1.20
N ILE A 146 11.51 -5.08 -2.45
CA ILE A 146 11.41 -6.51 -2.76
C ILE A 146 12.81 -7.13 -2.77
N LYS A 147 13.06 -8.03 -1.82
CA LYS A 147 14.26 -8.88 -1.80
C LYS A 147 13.95 -10.20 -2.51
N LYS A 148 14.15 -10.23 -3.82
CA LYS A 148 14.37 -11.47 -4.59
C LYS A 148 15.81 -11.47 -5.05
#